data_AF-A0A8T5TJW2-F1
#
_entry.id   AF-A0A8T5TJW2-F1
#
_cell.length_a   1.000
_cell.length_b   1.000
_cell.length_c   1.000
_cell.angle_alpha   90.00
_cell.angle_beta   90.00
_cell.angle_gamma   90.00
#
_symmetry.space_group_name_H-M   'P 1'
#
loop_
_entity.id
_entity.type
_entity.pdbx_description
1 polymer ?
#
loop_
_entity_poly.entity_id
_entity_poly.type
_entity_poly.pdbx_seq_one_letter_code
_entity_poly.pdbx_strand_id
1 'polypeptide(L)'
;MKEIFIYKSNDIDFNNYVYSLKGKFIAIQSFKDIKFRSRFTLQGKAINPDLKNEELIPKFLYIYPDDNPTKIFSDILSKGIQLKSLRTNVFIPLLILRNLTKKEVNAILKIVEIKEMDLKRLYIFLNELDIRYNIIKELHNNRYVLEMRDPQVSDTYRVLVNEIGRIFDVDFCFHEYQNLYLSELIMIVREAYYINHLSGFHY
;
A
#
# COMPACT_ATOMS: atom_id res chain seq x y z
N MET A 1 -13.53 24.47 12.76
CA MET A 1 -13.37 23.49 13.84
C MET A 1 -12.08 22.70 13.58
N LYS A 2 -11.04 22.83 14.43
CA LYS A 2 -9.81 22.02 14.30
C LYS A 2 -10.16 20.61 14.79
N GLU A 3 -10.25 19.64 13.90
CA GLU A 3 -10.30 18.23 14.30
C GLU A 3 -8.90 17.83 14.71
N ILE A 4 -8.58 18.02 15.99
CA ILE A 4 -7.35 17.51 16.56
C ILE A 4 -7.62 16.04 16.90
N PHE A 5 -7.03 15.12 16.17
CA PHE A 5 -7.03 13.69 16.52
C PHE A 5 -6.03 13.50 17.66
N ILE A 6 -6.43 13.87 18.89
CA ILE A 6 -5.55 13.94 20.06
C ILE A 6 -5.31 12.54 20.63
N TYR A 7 -4.04 12.15 20.73
CA TYR A 7 -3.53 11.43 21.89
C TYR A 7 -2.93 12.50 22.83
N LYS A 8 -3.40 12.59 24.08
CA LYS A 8 -2.85 13.53 25.06
C LYS A 8 -1.44 13.05 25.41
N SER A 9 -0.42 13.82 25.05
CA SER A 9 0.93 13.60 25.55
C SER A 9 1.05 14.23 26.94
N ASN A 10 1.82 13.59 27.83
CA ASN A 10 2.20 14.22 29.11
C ASN A 10 3.28 15.30 28.92
N ASP A 11 3.80 15.45 27.70
CA ASP A 11 4.77 16.47 27.33
C ASP A 11 4.08 17.81 27.05
N ILE A 12 4.33 18.78 27.94
CA ILE A 12 3.75 20.14 27.88
C ILE A 12 4.26 20.89 26.64
N ASP A 13 5.52 20.70 26.26
CA ASP A 13 6.13 21.40 25.12
C ASP A 13 5.54 20.90 23.81
N PHE A 14 5.34 19.58 23.68
CA PHE A 14 4.65 19.01 22.54
C PHE A 14 3.20 19.48 22.44
N ASN A 15 2.49 19.57 23.57
CA ASN A 15 1.12 20.09 23.58
C ASN A 15 1.08 21.56 23.12
N ASN A 16 1.98 22.40 23.63
CA ASN A 16 2.09 23.81 23.23
C ASN A 16 2.38 23.94 21.73
N TYR A 17 3.27 23.11 21.21
CA TYR A 17 3.55 23.00 19.78
C TYR A 17 2.29 22.65 18.98
N VAL A 18 1.55 21.59 19.35
CA VAL A 18 0.31 21.21 18.65
C VAL A 18 -0.73 22.35 18.64
N TYR A 19 -0.83 23.11 19.74
CA TYR A 19 -1.74 24.26 19.82
C TYR A 19 -1.31 25.44 18.93
N SER A 20 -0.01 25.62 18.67
CA SER A 20 0.52 26.69 17.82
C SER A 20 0.18 26.47 16.33
N LEU A 21 0.08 25.21 15.89
CA LEU A 21 -0.16 24.84 14.50
C LEU A 21 -1.55 25.28 13.98
N LYS A 22 -1.62 25.76 12.72
CA LYS A 22 -2.86 26.23 12.06
C LYS A 22 -3.28 25.28 10.92
N GLY A 23 -4.57 24.88 10.89
CA GLY A 23 -5.13 24.01 9.83
C GLY A 23 -5.59 22.62 10.28
N LYS A 24 -5.71 21.68 9.33
CA LYS A 24 -5.90 20.24 9.59
C LYS A 24 -4.56 19.53 9.34
N PHE A 25 -3.98 18.94 10.37
CA PHE A 25 -2.63 18.39 10.35
C PHE A 25 -2.50 17.24 11.34
N ILE A 26 -1.41 16.49 11.21
CA ILE A 26 -0.98 15.51 12.21
C ILE A 26 0.40 15.93 12.69
N ALA A 27 0.57 15.97 14.00
CA ALA A 27 1.85 16.17 14.66
C ALA A 27 2.29 14.86 15.30
N ILE A 28 3.53 14.46 15.05
CA ILE A 28 4.14 13.26 15.61
C ILE A 28 5.25 13.69 16.56
N GLN A 29 5.15 13.24 17.81
CA GLN A 29 6.23 13.38 18.78
C GLN A 29 7.21 12.21 18.71
N SER A 30 6.66 11.00 18.78
CA SER A 30 7.41 9.75 18.72
C SER A 30 6.49 8.62 18.30
N PHE A 31 7.09 7.49 17.96
CA PHE A 31 6.36 6.27 17.70
C PHE A 31 6.84 5.15 18.61
N LYS A 32 5.90 4.32 19.09
CA LYS A 32 6.20 3.09 19.81
C LYS A 32 5.35 1.96 19.24
N ASP A 33 5.97 0.80 19.01
CA ASP A 33 5.32 -0.44 18.58
C ASP A 33 4.43 -0.29 17.33
N ILE A 34 4.99 0.27 16.26
CA ILE A 34 4.28 0.50 15.01
C ILE A 34 4.05 -0.80 14.23
N LYS A 35 2.81 -1.03 13.81
CA LYS A 35 2.49 -1.98 12.73
C LYS A 35 2.38 -1.24 11.39
N PHE A 36 3.38 -1.41 10.55
CA PHE A 36 3.39 -0.82 9.22
C PHE A 36 2.42 -1.54 8.28
N ARG A 37 1.85 -0.78 7.36
CA ARG A 37 1.00 -1.27 6.28
C ARG A 37 1.29 -0.49 5.01
N SER A 38 1.13 -1.17 3.87
CA SER A 38 1.26 -0.56 2.56
C SER A 38 -0.10 -0.02 2.08
N ARG A 39 -0.09 1.12 1.41
CA ARG A 39 -1.26 1.76 0.80
C ARG A 39 -0.87 2.51 -0.46
N PHE A 40 -1.78 2.49 -1.42
CA PHE A 40 -1.76 3.43 -2.53
C PHE A 40 -2.31 4.77 -2.06
N THR A 41 -1.51 5.81 -2.14
CA THR A 41 -1.94 7.18 -1.80
C THR A 41 -2.38 7.87 -3.07
N LEU A 42 -3.68 7.89 -3.35
CA LEU A 42 -4.27 8.38 -4.59
C LEU A 42 -5.36 9.40 -4.28
N GLN A 43 -5.37 10.53 -5.00
CA GLN A 43 -6.46 11.52 -4.95
C GLN A 43 -6.86 11.98 -3.52
N GLY A 44 -5.88 12.10 -2.62
CA GLY A 44 -6.17 12.53 -1.24
C GLY A 44 -6.74 11.42 -0.34
N LYS A 45 -6.60 10.15 -0.72
CA LYS A 45 -6.97 8.98 0.08
C LYS A 45 -5.85 7.96 0.10
N ALA A 46 -5.84 7.12 1.12
CA ALA A 46 -5.02 5.91 1.15
C ALA A 46 -5.93 4.70 0.92
N ILE A 47 -5.56 3.86 -0.05
CA ILE A 47 -6.40 2.81 -0.58
C ILE A 47 -5.64 1.49 -0.49
N ASN A 48 -6.30 0.44 -0.01
CA ASN A 48 -5.94 -0.93 -0.32
C ASN A 48 -7.01 -1.43 -1.31
N PRO A 49 -6.67 -1.55 -2.61
CA PRO A 49 -7.65 -1.93 -3.60
C PRO A 49 -8.19 -3.30 -3.23
N ASP A 50 -7.33 -4.29 -3.04
CA ASP A 50 -7.71 -5.70 -2.84
C ASP A 50 -8.71 -5.89 -1.70
N LEU A 51 -8.64 -5.12 -0.61
CA LEU A 51 -9.56 -5.16 0.52
C LEU A 51 -10.71 -4.14 0.45
N LYS A 52 -10.75 -3.27 -0.57
CA LYS A 52 -11.71 -2.16 -0.72
C LYS A 52 -11.77 -1.24 0.50
N ASN A 53 -10.62 -1.06 1.14
CA ASN A 53 -10.49 -0.19 2.29
C ASN A 53 -9.96 1.17 1.85
N GLU A 54 -10.66 2.22 2.25
CA GLU A 54 -10.23 3.60 2.09
C GLU A 54 -9.99 4.24 3.45
N GLU A 55 -8.93 5.03 3.53
CA GLU A 55 -8.52 5.76 4.72
C GLU A 55 -8.25 7.21 4.35
N LEU A 56 -8.56 8.13 5.27
CA LEU A 56 -8.19 9.52 5.09
C LEU A 56 -6.67 9.66 5.20
N ILE A 57 -6.12 10.62 4.46
CA ILE A 57 -4.72 11.03 4.63
C ILE A 57 -4.67 12.49 5.10
N PRO A 58 -3.69 12.86 5.95
CA PRO A 58 -3.46 14.25 6.27
C PRO A 58 -2.92 15.01 5.05
N LYS A 59 -3.19 16.31 4.96
CA LYS A 59 -2.55 17.17 3.95
C LYS A 59 -1.09 17.48 4.29
N PHE A 60 -0.81 17.59 5.59
CA PHE A 60 0.46 18.00 6.15
C PHE A 60 0.83 17.12 7.34
N LEU A 61 2.10 16.74 7.38
CA LEU A 61 2.71 16.01 8.48
C LEU A 61 3.75 16.89 9.17
N TYR A 62 3.62 17.00 10.48
CA TYR A 62 4.53 17.72 11.34
C TYR A 62 5.30 16.71 12.20
N ILE A 63 6.62 16.82 12.22
CA ILE A 63 7.49 16.00 13.07
C ILE A 63 8.08 16.93 14.10
N TYR A 64 7.68 16.80 15.35
CA TYR A 64 8.15 17.67 16.42
C TYR A 64 9.68 17.56 16.57
N PRO A 65 10.40 18.68 16.79
CA PRO A 65 9.90 20.06 16.96
C PRO A 65 9.91 20.91 15.68
N ASP A 66 9.87 20.33 14.49
CA ASP A 66 9.91 21.10 13.23
C ASP A 66 8.60 21.84 12.95
N ASP A 67 8.68 23.16 12.74
CA ASP A 67 7.53 24.00 12.41
C ASP A 67 7.18 23.98 10.91
N ASN A 68 8.02 23.36 10.07
CA ASN A 68 7.78 23.21 8.65
C ASN A 68 7.13 21.85 8.35
N PRO A 69 5.88 21.82 7.86
CA PRO A 69 5.24 20.56 7.56
C PRO A 69 5.81 19.93 6.28
N THR A 70 5.92 18.60 6.30
CA THR A 70 6.06 17.80 5.09
C THR A 70 4.71 17.64 4.41
N LYS A 71 4.63 17.97 3.12
CA LYS A 71 3.43 17.73 2.31
C LYS A 71 3.34 16.24 1.98
N ILE A 72 2.15 15.66 2.13
CA ILE A 72 1.92 14.28 1.71
C ILE A 72 1.86 14.20 0.18
N PHE A 73 2.61 13.25 -0.38
CA PHE A 73 2.66 12.97 -1.82
C PHE A 73 1.41 12.16 -2.24
N SER A 74 0.97 12.38 -3.48
CA SER A 74 -0.07 11.58 -4.15
C SER A 74 0.58 10.76 -5.25
N ASP A 75 -0.16 9.77 -5.72
CA ASP A 75 0.19 8.89 -6.84
C ASP A 75 1.43 8.05 -6.52
N ILE A 76 1.45 7.52 -5.29
CA ILE A 76 2.53 6.70 -4.75
C ILE A 76 2.01 5.40 -4.15
N LEU A 77 2.84 4.36 -4.18
CA LEU A 77 2.77 3.28 -3.19
C LEU A 77 3.58 3.72 -1.98
N SER A 78 2.98 3.66 -0.79
CA SER A 78 3.60 4.11 0.45
C SER A 78 3.49 3.06 1.54
N LYS A 79 4.43 3.11 2.49
CA LYS A 79 4.37 2.39 3.75
C LYS A 79 4.15 3.37 4.87
N GLY A 80 3.23 3.03 5.76
CA GLY A 80 2.77 3.96 6.77
C GLY A 80 2.01 3.26 7.88
N ILE A 81 1.28 4.07 8.65
CA ILE A 81 0.57 3.62 9.84
C ILE A 81 -0.89 4.02 9.78
N GLN A 82 -1.74 3.16 10.32
CA GLN A 82 -3.15 3.47 10.52
C GLN A 82 -3.35 4.00 11.94
N LEU A 83 -3.79 5.25 12.06
CA LEU A 83 -4.37 5.77 13.29
C LEU A 83 -5.87 5.49 13.30
N LYS A 84 -6.31 4.74 14.30
CA LYS A 84 -7.74 4.53 14.54
C LYS A 84 -8.29 5.75 15.29
N SER A 85 -9.29 6.41 14.71
CA SER A 85 -10.15 7.33 15.46
C SER A 85 -11.53 6.71 15.65
N LEU A 86 -12.35 7.31 16.54
CA LEU A 86 -13.71 6.87 16.82
C LEU A 86 -14.64 6.85 15.59
N ARG A 87 -14.34 7.62 14.53
CA ARG A 87 -15.20 7.77 13.36
C ARG A 87 -14.54 7.45 12.03
N THR A 88 -13.22 7.55 11.94
CA THR A 88 -12.52 7.36 10.66
C THR A 88 -11.09 6.88 10.87
N ASN A 89 -10.67 5.92 10.06
CA ASN A 89 -9.27 5.50 10.03
C ASN A 89 -8.46 6.52 9.21
N VAL A 90 -7.35 6.97 9.78
CA VAL A 90 -6.43 7.89 9.12
C VAL A 90 -5.13 7.15 8.86
N PHE A 91 -4.72 7.10 7.61
CA PHE A 91 -3.42 6.55 7.23
C PHE A 91 -2.40 7.67 7.14
N ILE A 92 -1.27 7.49 7.80
CA ILE A 92 -0.11 8.37 7.73
C ILE A 92 0.95 7.68 6.87
N PRO A 93 1.16 8.12 5.62
CA PRO A 93 2.28 7.64 4.82
C PRO A 93 3.58 8.18 5.42
N LEU A 94 4.51 7.28 5.73
CA LEU A 94 5.81 7.64 6.34
C LEU A 94 6.97 7.41 5.38
N LEU A 95 6.83 6.42 4.48
CA LEU A 95 7.85 6.06 3.50
C LEU A 95 7.20 5.96 2.12
N ILE A 96 7.83 6.56 1.13
CA ILE A 96 7.48 6.37 -0.27
C ILE A 96 8.19 5.09 -0.73
N LEU A 97 7.43 4.09 -1.16
CA LEU A 97 7.98 2.87 -1.73
C LEU A 97 8.23 3.05 -3.23
N ARG A 98 7.31 3.72 -3.93
CA ARG A 98 7.41 3.97 -5.38
C ARG A 98 6.47 5.09 -5.81
N ASN A 99 6.90 5.87 -6.81
CA ASN A 99 6.02 6.76 -7.58
C ASN A 99 5.30 5.99 -8.68
N LEU A 100 3.99 6.21 -8.81
CA LEU A 100 3.15 5.51 -9.78
C LEU A 100 3.04 6.31 -11.07
N THR A 101 3.05 5.60 -12.18
CA THR A 101 2.72 6.16 -13.49
C THR A 101 1.22 6.41 -13.61
N LYS A 102 0.82 7.29 -14.54
CA LYS A 102 -0.62 7.52 -14.84
C LYS A 102 -1.37 6.23 -15.19
N LYS A 103 -0.71 5.30 -15.89
CA LYS A 103 -1.27 3.99 -16.26
C LYS A 103 -1.56 3.15 -15.00
N GLU A 104 -0.61 3.08 -14.07
CA GLU A 104 -0.76 2.37 -12.81
C GLU A 104 -1.84 2.99 -11.91
N VAL A 105 -1.88 4.32 -11.79
CA VAL A 105 -2.94 5.03 -11.05
C VAL A 105 -4.32 4.68 -11.62
N ASN A 106 -4.49 4.75 -12.94
CA ASN A 106 -5.76 4.43 -13.58
C ASN A 106 -6.16 2.96 -13.39
N ALA A 107 -5.20 2.03 -13.49
CA ALA A 107 -5.44 0.60 -13.25
C ALA A 107 -5.94 0.36 -11.83
N ILE A 108 -5.32 1.00 -10.82
CA ILE A 108 -5.71 0.89 -9.41
C ILE A 108 -7.12 1.47 -9.20
N LEU A 109 -7.42 2.66 -9.72
CA LEU A 109 -8.72 3.29 -9.55
C LEU A 109 -9.86 2.46 -10.18
N LYS A 110 -9.66 1.93 -11.39
CA LYS A 110 -10.62 1.05 -12.04
C LYS A 110 -11.00 -0.15 -11.19
N ILE A 111 -10.02 -0.77 -10.53
CA ILE A 111 -10.29 -1.95 -9.72
C ILE A 111 -10.95 -1.61 -8.39
N VAL A 112 -10.77 -0.39 -7.86
CA VAL A 112 -11.46 0.09 -6.64
C VAL A 112 -12.96 0.25 -6.89
N GLU A 113 -13.37 0.63 -8.10
CA GLU A 113 -14.78 0.86 -8.48
C GLU A 113 -15.60 -0.44 -8.61
N ILE A 114 -14.95 -1.61 -8.76
CA ILE A 114 -15.63 -2.89 -8.96
C ILE A 114 -16.31 -3.33 -7.65
N LYS A 115 -17.61 -3.66 -7.69
CA LYS A 115 -18.42 -3.98 -6.49
C LYS A 115 -18.21 -5.39 -5.93
N GLU A 116 -18.08 -6.41 -6.76
CA GLU A 116 -17.82 -7.78 -6.32
C GLU A 116 -16.32 -8.11 -6.37
N MET A 117 -15.86 -9.06 -5.56
CA MET A 117 -14.46 -9.48 -5.53
C MET A 117 -14.32 -10.90 -6.02
N ASP A 118 -13.61 -11.05 -7.13
CA ASP A 118 -13.28 -12.33 -7.74
C ASP A 118 -11.99 -12.19 -8.60
N LEU A 119 -11.60 -13.30 -9.23
CA LEU A 119 -10.49 -13.35 -10.19
C LEU A 119 -10.65 -12.36 -11.37
N LYS A 120 -11.87 -11.91 -11.69
CA LYS A 120 -12.12 -10.95 -12.77
C LYS A 120 -11.49 -9.59 -12.48
N ARG A 121 -11.45 -9.18 -11.21
CA ARG A 121 -10.75 -7.96 -10.80
C ARG A 121 -9.26 -8.04 -11.05
N LEU A 122 -8.65 -9.17 -10.67
CA LEU A 122 -7.25 -9.46 -10.93
C LEU A 122 -6.98 -9.41 -12.43
N TYR A 123 -7.82 -10.06 -13.25
CA TYR A 123 -7.72 -10.00 -14.71
C TYR A 123 -7.77 -8.57 -15.27
N ILE A 124 -8.71 -7.74 -14.82
CA ILE A 124 -8.80 -6.34 -15.23
C ILE A 124 -7.54 -5.58 -14.84
N PHE A 125 -7.09 -5.73 -13.59
CA PHE A 125 -5.87 -5.07 -13.11
C PHE A 125 -4.65 -5.41 -13.97
N LEU A 126 -4.43 -6.70 -14.20
CA LEU A 126 -3.27 -7.21 -14.93
C LEU A 126 -3.30 -6.76 -16.39
N ASN A 127 -4.46 -6.81 -17.04
CA ASN A 127 -4.61 -6.34 -18.42
C ASN A 127 -4.37 -4.84 -18.56
N GLU A 128 -4.85 -4.02 -17.63
CA GLU A 128 -4.59 -2.58 -17.63
C GLU A 128 -3.11 -2.25 -17.48
N LEU A 129 -2.29 -3.20 -17.00
CA LEU A 129 -0.85 -3.06 -16.86
C LEU A 129 -0.05 -3.80 -17.94
N ASP A 130 -0.74 -4.36 -18.95
CA ASP A 130 -0.21 -5.25 -19.98
C ASP A 130 0.50 -6.51 -19.43
N ILE A 131 0.14 -6.93 -18.22
CA ILE A 131 0.71 -8.12 -17.58
C ILE A 131 -0.07 -9.34 -18.03
N ARG A 132 0.64 -10.29 -18.65
CA ARG A 132 0.06 -11.58 -19.00
C ARG A 132 0.25 -12.55 -17.83
N TYR A 133 -0.73 -13.41 -17.60
CA TYR A 133 -0.60 -14.45 -16.58
C TYR A 133 -1.22 -15.77 -17.03
N ASN A 134 -0.70 -16.87 -16.47
CA ASN A 134 -1.26 -18.21 -16.60
C ASN A 134 -1.47 -18.81 -15.21
N ILE A 135 -2.60 -19.48 -14.99
CA ILE A 135 -2.79 -20.32 -13.81
C ILE A 135 -2.09 -21.65 -14.09
N ILE A 136 -0.95 -21.88 -13.43
CA ILE A 136 -0.17 -23.11 -13.65
C ILE A 136 -0.58 -24.23 -12.69
N LYS A 137 -1.16 -23.88 -11.54
CA LYS A 137 -1.66 -24.84 -10.55
C LYS A 137 -2.78 -24.24 -9.73
N GLU A 138 -3.84 -25.01 -9.51
CA GLU A 138 -4.86 -24.75 -8.49
C GLU A 138 -4.60 -25.66 -7.29
N LEU A 139 -4.63 -25.08 -6.10
CA LEU A 139 -4.39 -25.76 -4.83
C LEU A 139 -5.69 -25.72 -3.99
N HIS A 140 -5.76 -26.58 -2.98
CA HIS A 140 -6.85 -26.57 -2.00
C HIS A 140 -7.01 -25.18 -1.36
N ASN A 141 -8.25 -24.85 -0.94
CA ASN A 141 -8.64 -23.57 -0.35
C ASN A 141 -8.52 -22.35 -1.30
N ASN A 142 -8.93 -22.51 -2.57
CA ASN A 142 -9.01 -21.44 -3.57
C ASN A 142 -7.67 -20.69 -3.76
N ARG A 143 -6.58 -21.45 -3.80
CA ARG A 143 -5.24 -20.90 -4.00
C ARG A 143 -4.75 -21.20 -5.41
N TYR A 144 -4.13 -20.22 -6.03
CA TYR A 144 -3.70 -20.26 -7.43
C TYR A 144 -2.22 -19.90 -7.50
N VAL A 145 -1.44 -20.73 -8.17
CA VAL A 145 -0.09 -20.38 -8.59
C VAL A 145 -0.20 -19.71 -9.95
N LEU A 146 0.11 -18.42 -10.00
CA LEU A 146 0.11 -17.62 -11.21
C LEU A 146 1.54 -17.49 -11.74
N GLU A 147 1.75 -17.82 -13.00
CA GLU A 147 2.96 -17.44 -13.75
C GLU A 147 2.71 -16.10 -14.43
N MET A 148 3.54 -15.10 -14.11
CA MET A 148 3.37 -13.69 -14.45
C MET A 148 4.44 -13.23 -15.44
N ARG A 149 4.03 -12.58 -16.52
CA ARG A 149 4.90 -11.91 -17.49
C ARG A 149 4.57 -10.44 -17.53
N ASP A 150 5.35 -9.67 -16.80
CA ASP A 150 5.21 -8.22 -16.71
C ASP A 150 6.24 -7.55 -17.63
N PRO A 151 5.82 -6.71 -18.61
CA PRO A 151 6.74 -6.06 -19.53
C PRO A 151 7.75 -5.10 -18.87
N GLN A 152 7.54 -4.72 -17.61
CA GLN A 152 8.45 -3.86 -16.84
C GLN A 152 9.41 -4.65 -15.94
N VAL A 153 9.41 -5.98 -15.99
CA VAL A 153 10.25 -6.85 -15.16
C VAL A 153 11.11 -7.70 -16.08
N SER A 154 12.37 -7.93 -15.70
CA SER A 154 13.33 -8.66 -16.56
C SER A 154 12.91 -10.10 -16.85
N ASP A 155 12.27 -10.74 -15.88
CA ASP A 155 12.02 -12.18 -15.87
C ASP A 155 10.56 -12.52 -15.57
N THR A 156 10.16 -13.72 -15.98
CA THR A 156 8.86 -14.31 -15.62
C THR A 156 8.93 -14.77 -14.17
N TYR A 157 7.90 -14.49 -13.38
CA TYR A 157 7.87 -14.87 -11.96
C TYR A 157 6.58 -15.57 -11.57
N ARG A 158 6.63 -16.35 -10.48
CA ARG A 158 5.48 -17.09 -9.98
C ARG A 158 5.05 -16.57 -8.63
N VAL A 159 3.74 -16.47 -8.48
CA VAL A 159 3.11 -15.94 -7.28
C VAL A 159 1.99 -16.87 -6.85
N LEU A 160 2.03 -17.33 -5.60
CA LEU A 160 0.94 -18.05 -4.97
C LEU A 160 -0.02 -17.06 -4.33
N VAL A 161 -1.26 -17.03 -4.81
CA VAL A 161 -2.32 -16.12 -4.33
C VAL A 161 -3.61 -16.86 -3.98
N ASN A 162 -4.53 -16.21 -3.25
CA ASN A 162 -5.92 -16.67 -3.14
C ASN A 162 -6.88 -15.84 -4.01
N GLU A 163 -8.19 -16.09 -3.91
CA GLU A 163 -9.21 -15.42 -4.72
C GLU A 163 -9.30 -13.89 -4.52
N ILE A 164 -8.80 -13.39 -3.38
CA ILE A 164 -8.76 -11.95 -3.08
C ILE A 164 -7.42 -11.30 -3.46
N GLY A 165 -6.52 -12.05 -4.11
CA GLY A 165 -5.21 -11.56 -4.52
C GLY A 165 -4.18 -11.45 -3.39
N ARG A 166 -4.44 -12.05 -2.22
CA ARG A 166 -3.46 -12.07 -1.12
C ARG A 166 -2.30 -12.99 -1.47
N ILE A 167 -1.07 -12.51 -1.30
CA ILE A 167 0.15 -13.26 -1.55
C ILE A 167 0.43 -14.22 -0.37
N PHE A 168 0.69 -15.48 -0.69
CA PHE A 168 1.20 -16.48 0.26
C PHE A 168 2.67 -16.78 0.03
N ASP A 169 3.11 -16.80 -1.23
CA ASP A 169 4.49 -17.14 -1.58
C ASP A 169 4.89 -16.63 -2.97
N VAL A 170 6.20 -16.54 -3.22
CA VAL A 170 6.82 -16.11 -4.48
C VAL A 170 8.07 -16.92 -4.79
N ASP A 171 8.39 -17.13 -6.06
CA ASP A 171 9.56 -17.93 -6.48
C ASP A 171 10.88 -17.15 -6.60
N PHE A 172 10.95 -15.96 -6.01
CA PHE A 172 12.12 -15.08 -6.04
C PHE A 172 12.44 -14.50 -4.67
N CYS A 173 13.68 -14.08 -4.49
CA CYS A 173 14.16 -13.45 -3.27
C CYS A 173 13.40 -12.15 -2.99
N PHE A 174 12.64 -12.14 -1.91
CA PHE A 174 11.85 -10.99 -1.49
C PHE A 174 11.99 -10.79 0.03
N HIS A 175 12.77 -9.77 0.41
CA HIS A 175 12.97 -9.38 1.82
C HIS A 175 11.92 -8.31 2.19
N GLU A 176 10.97 -8.69 3.05
CA GLU A 176 9.79 -7.93 3.54
C GLU A 176 8.52 -8.02 2.70
N TYR A 177 7.44 -8.60 3.25
CA TYR A 177 6.26 -7.93 3.87
C TYR A 177 5.20 -8.99 4.17
N GLN A 178 4.88 -9.20 5.45
CA GLN A 178 3.72 -10.01 5.82
C GLN A 178 2.44 -9.30 5.34
N ASN A 179 1.58 -10.03 4.62
CA ASN A 179 0.24 -9.60 4.17
C ASN A 179 0.20 -8.63 2.96
N LEU A 180 1.06 -8.83 1.95
CA LEU A 180 0.89 -8.14 0.66
C LEU A 180 -0.27 -8.72 -0.16
N TYR A 181 -0.79 -7.87 -1.02
CA TYR A 181 -1.66 -8.25 -2.12
C TYR A 181 -0.96 -8.11 -3.46
N LEU A 182 -1.51 -8.75 -4.50
CA LEU A 182 -0.90 -8.82 -5.83
C LEU A 182 -0.64 -7.44 -6.42
N SER A 183 -1.56 -6.50 -6.21
CA SER A 183 -1.40 -5.12 -6.68
C SER A 183 -0.16 -4.43 -6.09
N GLU A 184 0.09 -4.64 -4.78
CA GLU A 184 1.25 -4.09 -4.08
C GLU A 184 2.54 -4.80 -4.53
N LEU A 185 2.51 -6.13 -4.63
CA LEU A 185 3.67 -6.92 -5.07
C LEU A 185 4.13 -6.49 -6.46
N ILE A 186 3.21 -6.34 -7.42
CA ILE A 186 3.54 -5.91 -8.80
C ILE A 186 4.28 -4.58 -8.80
N MET A 187 3.81 -3.59 -8.03
CA MET A 187 4.49 -2.30 -7.98
C MET A 187 5.87 -2.38 -7.35
N ILE A 188 6.05 -3.23 -6.34
CA ILE A 188 7.36 -3.42 -5.70
C ILE A 188 8.32 -4.13 -6.66
N VAL A 189 7.87 -5.17 -7.36
CA VAL A 189 8.69 -5.91 -8.34
C VAL A 189 9.09 -5.00 -9.51
N ARG A 190 8.19 -4.14 -9.99
CA ARG A 190 8.51 -3.13 -11.02
C ARG A 190 9.50 -2.07 -10.55
N GLU A 191 9.56 -1.78 -9.25
CA GLU A 191 10.59 -0.87 -8.70
C GLU A 191 11.97 -1.54 -8.71
N ALA A 192 12.02 -2.83 -8.37
CA ALA A 192 13.25 -3.60 -8.40
C ALA A 192 13.78 -3.83 -9.83
N TYR A 193 12.87 -3.96 -10.81
CA TYR A 193 13.11 -4.31 -12.22
C TYR A 193 13.71 -5.71 -12.43
N TYR A 194 14.77 -6.05 -11.69
CA TYR A 194 15.39 -7.37 -11.64
C TYR A 194 14.92 -8.17 -10.43
N ILE A 195 14.67 -9.45 -10.65
CA ILE A 195 14.32 -10.41 -9.60
C ILE A 195 15.33 -11.56 -9.59
N ASN A 196 15.68 -12.03 -8.39
CA ASN A 196 16.60 -13.15 -8.23
C ASN A 196 15.80 -14.40 -7.85
N HIS A 197 15.68 -15.34 -8.77
CA HIS A 197 14.92 -16.56 -8.54
C HIS A 197 15.57 -17.44 -7.47
N LEU A 198 14.72 -18.07 -6.66
CA LEU A 198 15.15 -19.08 -5.70
C LEU A 198 15.24 -20.43 -6.43
N SER A 199 16.44 -21.02 -6.46
CA SER A 199 16.62 -22.37 -6.98
C SER A 199 15.86 -23.38 -6.10
N GLY A 200 14.83 -24.04 -6.63
CA GLY A 200 14.14 -25.15 -5.97
C GLY A 200 12.67 -24.94 -5.59
N PHE A 201 11.97 -23.94 -6.15
CA PHE A 201 10.52 -23.81 -5.95
C PHE A 201 9.74 -24.94 -6.65
N HIS A 202 9.27 -25.90 -5.86
CA HIS A 202 8.38 -26.98 -6.30
C HIS A 202 7.02 -26.80 -5.63
N TYR A 203 5.99 -26.48 -6.42
CA TYR A 203 4.60 -26.41 -5.96
C TYR A 203 3.85 -27.70 -6.26
#